data_AF-A0A3A8ZJF5-F1
#
_entry.id   AF-A0A3A8ZJF5-F1
#
_cell.length_a   1.000
_cell.length_b   1.000
_cell.length_c   1.000
_cell.angle_alpha   90.00
_cell.angle_beta   90.00
_cell.angle_gamma   90.00
#
_symmetry.space_group_name_H-M   'P 1'
#
loop_
_entity.id
_entity.type
_entity.pdbx_description
1 polymer ?
#
loop_
_entity_poly.entity_id
_entity_poly.type
_entity_poly.pdbx_seq_one_letter_code
_entity_poly.pdbx_strand_id
1 'polypeptide(L)'
;MTLDKYLFCGKNGNIGLAWKEASEVLGFELSQCYGAGYEIDDVRVYHEIETAVKGKDIICTDSLSADAIESEYFVGYAFKKNLLVVQQAVMVWCLRNL
;
A
#
# COMPACT_ATOMS: atom_id res chain seq x y z
N MET A 1 -22.91 3.18 -3.54
CA MET A 1 -21.68 2.38 -3.71
C MET A 1 -20.81 2.62 -2.50
N THR A 2 -20.14 1.59 -1.99
CA THR A 2 -19.09 1.75 -0.98
C THR A 2 -17.82 2.21 -1.68
N LEU A 3 -17.01 3.05 -1.04
CA LEU A 3 -15.69 3.41 -1.57
C LEU A 3 -14.76 2.20 -1.49
N ASP A 4 -13.88 2.04 -2.49
CA ASP A 4 -12.79 1.08 -2.43
C ASP A 4 -11.84 1.48 -1.28
N LYS A 5 -11.32 0.49 -0.56
CA LYS A 5 -10.49 0.67 0.63
C LYS A 5 -9.07 0.22 0.39
N TYR A 6 -8.16 1.18 0.38
CA TYR A 6 -6.74 0.98 0.15
C TYR A 6 -5.96 1.00 1.46
N LEU A 7 -4.96 0.14 1.55
CA LEU A 7 -3.95 0.17 2.60
C LEU A 7 -2.57 0.41 2.00
N PHE A 8 -1.91 1.48 2.39
CA PHE A 8 -0.51 1.71 2.05
C PHE A 8 0.41 1.22 3.18
N CYS A 9 1.22 0.20 2.88
CA CYS A 9 2.25 -0.32 3.76
C CYS A 9 3.60 0.34 3.41
N GLY A 10 3.91 1.44 4.07
CA GLY A 10 5.12 2.22 3.80
C GLY A 10 5.17 3.51 4.63
N LYS A 11 6.35 4.14 4.65
CA LYS A 11 6.60 5.37 5.42
C LYS A 11 5.91 6.58 4.80
N ASN A 12 5.71 7.63 5.59
CA ASN A 12 5.48 8.97 5.05
C ASN A 12 6.70 9.40 4.21
N GLY A 13 6.49 9.50 2.91
CA GLY A 13 7.47 9.82 1.89
C GLY A 13 6.78 9.93 0.53
N ASN A 14 7.55 10.20 -0.52
CA ASN A 14 7.00 10.54 -1.84
C ASN A 14 5.95 9.53 -2.35
N ILE A 15 6.15 8.23 -2.14
CA ILE A 15 5.20 7.19 -2.56
C ILE A 15 3.92 7.22 -1.72
N GLY A 16 4.03 7.38 -0.40
CA GLY A 16 2.88 7.48 0.49
C GLY A 16 2.04 8.73 0.22
N LEU A 17 2.71 9.87 0.03
CA LEU A 17 2.06 11.14 -0.30
C LEU A 17 1.37 11.09 -1.67
N ALA A 18 1.99 10.44 -2.67
CA ALA A 18 1.35 10.23 -3.97
C ALA A 18 0.07 9.39 -3.87
N TRP A 19 0.04 8.35 -3.02
CA TRP A 19 -1.19 7.60 -2.76
C TRP A 19 -2.25 8.42 -2.03
N LYS A 20 -1.84 9.30 -1.11
CA LYS A 20 -2.72 10.25 -0.42
C LYS A 20 -3.38 11.21 -1.40
N GLU A 21 -2.60 11.87 -2.25
CA GLU A 21 -3.11 12.74 -3.32
C GLU A 21 -4.04 11.97 -4.27
N ALA A 22 -3.65 10.76 -4.69
CA ALA A 22 -4.48 9.91 -5.54
C ALA A 22 -5.82 9.55 -4.87
N SER A 23 -5.84 9.32 -3.56
CA SER A 23 -7.08 9.02 -2.81
C SER A 23 -8.06 10.19 -2.84
N GLU A 24 -7.56 11.42 -2.80
CA GLU A 24 -8.36 12.64 -2.82
C GLU A 24 -8.91 12.93 -4.23
N VAL A 25 -8.12 12.66 -5.27
CA VAL A 25 -8.53 12.85 -6.66
C VAL A 25 -9.49 11.76 -7.15
N LEU A 26 -9.23 10.50 -6.79
CA LEU A 26 -9.95 9.33 -7.30
C LEU A 26 -11.09 8.87 -6.36
N GLY A 27 -11.14 9.40 -5.13
CA GLY A 27 -12.25 9.18 -4.22
C GLY A 27 -12.28 7.82 -3.53
N PHE A 28 -11.12 7.19 -3.27
CA PHE A 28 -11.04 5.96 -2.48
C PHE A 28 -10.60 6.22 -1.03
N GLU A 29 -10.93 5.31 -0.11
CA GLU A 29 -10.51 5.42 1.29
C GLU A 29 -9.06 4.94 1.43
N LEU A 30 -8.16 5.81 1.88
CA LEU A 30 -6.76 5.45 2.15
C LEU A 30 -6.49 5.33 3.65
N SER A 31 -5.78 4.26 4.02
CA SER A 31 -5.18 4.07 5.33
C SER A 31 -3.71 3.67 5.19
N GLN A 32 -2.93 3.87 6.25
CA GLN A 32 -1.50 3.55 6.29
C GLN A 32 -1.21 2.46 7.33
N CYS A 33 -0.28 1.56 7.05
CA CYS A 33 0.35 0.69 8.04
C CYS A 33 1.86 0.89 8.03
N TYR A 34 2.43 1.44 9.11
CA TYR A 34 3.87 1.60 9.26
C TYR A 34 4.30 1.79 10.72
N GLY A 35 5.61 1.82 10.98
CA GLY A 35 6.16 2.13 12.30
C GLY A 35 5.87 3.56 12.75
N ALA A 36 5.79 3.76 14.07
CA ALA A 36 5.53 5.06 14.68
C ALA A 36 6.60 6.11 14.31
N GLY A 37 6.19 7.36 14.14
CA GLY A 37 7.04 8.49 13.75
C GLY A 37 7.18 8.71 12.23
N TYR A 38 6.39 8.00 11.43
CA TYR A 38 6.35 8.08 9.97
C TYR A 38 4.92 8.15 9.43
N GLU A 39 4.02 8.71 10.23
CA GLU A 39 2.60 8.86 9.93
C GLU A 39 2.40 9.85 8.78
N ILE A 40 1.49 9.51 7.86
CA ILE A 40 0.95 10.44 6.88
C ILE A 40 -0.20 11.19 7.57
N ASP A 41 -0.24 12.50 7.41
CA ASP A 41 -1.31 13.33 7.97
C ASP A 41 -2.66 13.02 7.31
N ASP A 42 -3.73 13.17 8.09
CA ASP A 42 -5.12 13.00 7.64
C ASP A 42 -5.44 11.63 7.01
N VAL A 43 -4.74 10.57 7.40
CA VAL A 43 -5.11 9.19 7.10
C VAL A 43 -5.19 8.35 8.37
N ARG A 44 -6.01 7.29 8.32
CA ARG A 44 -6.04 6.33 9.42
C ARG A 44 -4.75 5.53 9.43
N VAL A 45 -3.99 5.60 10.52
CA VAL A 45 -2.75 4.85 10.71
C VAL A 45 -2.96 3.61 11.57
N TYR A 46 -2.30 2.53 11.17
CA TYR A 46 -2.14 1.29 11.92
C TYR A 46 -0.65 1.02 12.12
N HIS A 47 -0.31 0.39 13.24
CA HIS A 47 1.06 -0.08 13.49
C HIS A 47 1.16 -1.61 13.44
N GLU A 48 0.03 -2.31 13.34
CA GLU A 48 -0.07 -3.76 13.29
C GLU A 48 -0.72 -4.23 12.00
N ILE A 49 0.04 -4.96 11.17
CA ILE A 49 -0.41 -5.38 9.83
C ILE A 49 -1.66 -6.26 9.88
N GLU A 50 -1.75 -7.15 10.87
CA GLU A 50 -2.89 -8.07 11.03
C GLU A 50 -4.23 -7.34 11.20
N THR A 51 -4.20 -6.16 11.81
CA THR A 51 -5.38 -5.31 11.98
C THR A 51 -5.61 -4.45 10.74
N ALA A 52 -4.54 -3.93 10.15
CA ALA A 52 -4.61 -3.00 9.02
C ALA A 52 -5.24 -3.63 7.77
N VAL A 53 -4.91 -4.87 7.45
CA VAL A 53 -5.33 -5.56 6.22
C VAL A 53 -6.82 -5.93 6.19
N LYS A 54 -7.49 -5.94 7.33
CA LYS A 54 -8.88 -6.37 7.43
C LYS A 54 -9.80 -5.44 6.64
N GLY A 55 -10.59 -6.02 5.74
CA GLY A 55 -11.58 -5.32 4.93
C GLY A 55 -10.99 -4.31 3.95
N LYS A 56 -9.76 -4.54 3.48
CA LYS A 56 -9.10 -3.76 2.42
C LYS A 56 -9.28 -4.47 1.09
N ASP A 57 -9.56 -3.70 0.05
CA ASP A 57 -9.69 -4.20 -1.31
C ASP A 57 -8.32 -4.30 -1.97
N ILE A 58 -7.45 -3.31 -1.72
CA ILE A 58 -6.12 -3.21 -2.32
C ILE A 58 -5.06 -2.86 -1.26
N ILE A 59 -3.91 -3.53 -1.33
CA ILE A 59 -2.73 -3.24 -0.50
C ILE A 59 -1.62 -2.70 -1.42
N CYS A 60 -1.18 -1.49 -1.15
CA CYS A 60 -0.06 -0.82 -1.83
C CYS A 60 1.19 -0.86 -0.95
N THR A 61 2.36 -0.94 -1.56
CA THR A 61 3.65 -1.01 -0.84
C THR A 61 4.67 -0.06 -1.45
N ASP A 62 5.63 0.40 -0.64
CA ASP A 62 6.86 1.03 -1.13
C ASP A 62 7.98 -0.03 -1.27
N SER A 63 9.00 0.33 -2.03
CA SER A 63 10.30 -0.33 -2.04
C SER A 63 10.95 -0.35 -0.65
N LEU A 64 11.73 -1.40 -0.41
CA LEU A 64 12.57 -1.50 0.78
C LEU A 64 13.82 -0.63 0.58
N SER A 65 14.33 -0.03 1.66
CA SER A 65 15.62 0.66 1.64
C SER A 65 16.76 -0.32 1.40
N ALA A 66 17.91 0.18 0.95
CA ALA A 66 19.13 -0.61 0.80
C ALA A 66 19.49 -1.32 2.13
N ASP A 67 19.49 -0.58 3.24
CA ASP A 67 19.76 -1.13 4.57
C ASP A 67 18.79 -2.28 4.94
N ALA A 68 17.51 -2.15 4.61
CA ALA A 68 16.53 -3.19 4.88
C ALA A 68 16.79 -4.45 4.01
N ILE A 69 17.20 -4.26 2.76
CA ILE A 69 17.58 -5.35 1.84
C ILE A 69 18.87 -6.05 2.28
N GLU A 70 19.81 -5.31 2.86
CA GLU A 70 21.09 -5.83 3.38
C GLU A 70 20.94 -6.51 4.76
N SER A 71 19.81 -6.31 5.44
CA SER A 71 19.56 -6.88 6.77
C SER A 71 19.27 -8.39 6.73
N GLU A 72 19.52 -9.06 7.86
CA GLU A 72 19.20 -10.49 8.04
C GLU A 72 17.69 -10.80 7.97
N TYR A 73 16.84 -9.78 8.11
CA TYR A 73 15.40 -9.90 8.03
C TYR A 73 14.89 -9.93 6.58
N PHE A 74 15.71 -9.64 5.59
CA PHE A 74 15.30 -9.65 4.19
C PHE A 74 15.19 -11.08 3.66
N VAL A 75 13.94 -11.54 3.48
CA VAL A 75 13.61 -12.88 3.00
C VAL A 75 13.75 -13.08 1.49
N GLY A 76 14.27 -12.08 0.77
CA GLY A 76 14.45 -12.12 -0.68
C GLY A 76 13.23 -11.69 -1.50
N TYR A 77 13.39 -11.66 -2.82
CA TYR A 77 12.39 -11.15 -3.77
C TYR A 77 11.43 -12.22 -4.33
N ALA A 78 11.45 -13.44 -3.81
CA ALA A 78 10.65 -14.54 -4.38
C ALA A 78 9.14 -14.20 -4.41
N PHE A 79 8.64 -13.50 -3.40
CA PHE A 79 7.25 -13.06 -3.32
C PHE A 79 6.84 -12.11 -4.46
N LYS A 80 7.79 -11.35 -5.03
CA LYS A 80 7.51 -10.39 -6.13
C LYS A 80 7.00 -11.09 -7.39
N LYS A 81 7.24 -12.39 -7.56
CA LYS A 81 6.66 -13.17 -8.67
C LYS A 81 5.13 -13.14 -8.66
N ASN A 82 4.52 -13.08 -7.47
CA ASN A 82 3.07 -12.99 -7.32
C ASN A 82 2.53 -11.60 -7.64
N LEU A 83 3.36 -10.54 -7.54
CA LEU A 83 2.94 -9.17 -7.87
C LEU A 83 2.54 -9.01 -9.33
N LEU A 84 3.15 -9.78 -10.25
CA LEU A 84 2.78 -9.74 -11.66
C LEU A 84 1.31 -10.10 -11.88
N VAL A 85 0.85 -11.17 -11.24
CA VAL A 85 -0.55 -11.64 -11.35
C VAL A 85 -1.50 -10.61 -10.75
N VAL A 86 -1.14 -10.01 -9.62
CA VAL A 86 -1.93 -8.94 -8.98
C VAL A 86 -2.00 -7.70 -9.87
N GLN A 87 -0.87 -7.24 -10.41
CA GLN A 87 -0.81 -6.08 -11.31
C GLN A 87 -1.63 -6.32 -12.58
N GLN A 88 -1.58 -7.52 -13.17
CA GLN A 88 -2.40 -7.88 -14.31
C GLN A 88 -3.90 -7.84 -13.98
N ALA A 89 -4.30 -8.34 -12.81
CA ALA A 89 -5.69 -8.29 -12.36
C ALA A 89 -6.19 -6.85 -12.19
N VAL A 90 -5.39 -5.98 -11.56
CA VAL A 90 -5.69 -4.54 -11.42
C VAL A 90 -5.83 -3.88 -12.79
N MET A 91 -4.90 -4.11 -13.71
CA MET A 91 -4.98 -3.56 -15.08
C MET A 91 -6.23 -4.03 -15.82
N VAL A 92 -6.57 -5.32 -15.73
CA VAL A 92 -7.80 -5.87 -16.34
C VAL A 92 -9.04 -5.25 -15.71
N TRP A 93 -9.07 -5.04 -14.39
CA TRP A 93 -10.17 -4.37 -13.72
C TRP A 93 -10.32 -2.93 -14.19
N CYS A 94 -9.23 -2.16 -14.23
CA CYS A 94 -9.24 -0.78 -14.72
C CYS A 94 -9.75 -0.71 -16.17
N LEU A 95 -9.26 -1.58 -17.05
CA LEU A 95 -9.68 -1.60 -18.46
C LEU A 95 -11.13 -2.04 -18.68
N ARG A 96 -11.77 -2.69 -17.70
CA ARG A 96 -13.16 -3.17 -17.78
C ARG A 96 -14.17 -2.25 -17.11
N ASN A 97 -13.73 -1.38 -16.20
CA ASN A 97 -14.60 -0.51 -15.39
C ASN A 97 -14.34 0.99 -15.65
N LEU A 98 -13.61 1.31 -16.73
CA LEU A 98 -13.55 2.64 -17.35
C LEU A 98 -14.66 2.81 -18.39
#